data_AF-A0A258BY02-F1
#
_entry.id   AF-A0A258BY02-F1
#
_cell.length_a   1.000
_cell.length_b   1.000
_cell.length_c   1.000
_cell.angle_alpha   90.00
_cell.angle_beta   90.00
_cell.angle_gamma   90.00
#
_symmetry.space_group_name_H-M   'P 1'
#
loop_
_entity.id
_entity.type
_entity.pdbx_description
1 polymer ?
#
loop_
_entity_poly.entity_id
_entity_poly.type
_entity_poly.pdbx_seq_one_letter_code
_entity_poly.pdbx_strand_id
1 'polypeptide(L)'
;MRVAILAGALALALTACGGTGGSKASMVKACTDAGEDQAMCTCIADGLEENLDAKTFNTVAKAMAAAEGAGDDVIESLPAEEQTKIMGAMMSVGMSCAFGGE
;
A
#
# COMPACT_ATOMS: atom_id res chain seq x y z
N MET A 1 -38.69 -24.79 18.67
CA MET A 1 -37.81 -23.79 19.32
C MET A 1 -36.38 -24.11 18.87
N ARG A 2 -35.88 -23.42 17.83
CA ARG A 2 -34.97 -22.25 17.87
C ARG A 2 -33.51 -22.59 18.24
N VAL A 3 -32.66 -22.73 17.22
CA VAL A 3 -31.29 -22.17 17.13
C VAL A 3 -31.01 -21.99 15.62
N ALA A 4 -31.33 -20.83 15.04
CA ALA A 4 -30.47 -19.66 14.84
C ALA A 4 -29.49 -19.81 13.65
N ILE A 5 -29.71 -18.95 12.67
CA ILE A 5 -29.05 -18.74 11.39
C ILE A 5 -27.80 -17.88 11.61
N LEU A 6 -26.68 -18.23 10.96
CA LEU A 6 -25.59 -17.33 10.51
C LEU A 6 -24.97 -18.05 9.29
N ALA A 7 -25.37 -17.81 8.04
CA ALA A 7 -25.19 -16.62 7.19
C ALA A 7 -23.72 -16.22 6.97
N GLY A 8 -23.29 -16.21 5.71
CA GLY A 8 -22.10 -15.50 5.22
C GLY A 8 -21.07 -16.41 4.53
N ALA A 9 -21.22 -16.69 3.23
CA ALA A 9 -20.54 -15.98 2.12
C ALA A 9 -19.05 -16.36 2.01
N LEU A 10 -18.68 -17.30 1.14
CA LEU A 10 -18.16 -17.03 -0.22
C LEU A 10 -17.17 -15.87 -0.33
N ALA A 11 -16.03 -16.18 -0.96
CA ALA A 11 -15.01 -15.29 -1.55
C ALA A 11 -13.80 -14.93 -0.67
N LEU A 12 -12.79 -15.80 -0.71
CA LEU A 12 -11.39 -15.34 -0.76
C LEU A 12 -10.77 -15.75 -2.12
N ALA A 13 -11.55 -15.58 -3.18
CA ALA A 13 -10.99 -15.39 -4.51
C ALA A 13 -10.50 -13.93 -4.61
N LEU A 14 -9.30 -13.67 -4.10
CA LEU A 14 -8.52 -12.46 -4.43
C LEU A 14 -7.21 -12.82 -5.14
N THR A 15 -7.19 -13.96 -5.83
CA THR A 15 -6.27 -14.12 -6.96
C THR A 15 -6.73 -13.18 -8.08
N ALA A 16 -5.91 -12.16 -8.34
CA ALA A 16 -5.93 -11.34 -9.54
C ALA A 16 -7.19 -10.46 -9.76
N CYS A 17 -7.24 -9.31 -9.08
CA CYS A 17 -7.89 -8.13 -9.65
C CYS A 17 -6.85 -7.02 -9.79
N GLY A 18 -6.12 -7.08 -10.91
CA GLY A 18 -5.22 -6.03 -11.38
C GLY A 18 -5.98 -4.78 -11.84
N GLY A 19 -6.61 -4.10 -10.87
CA GLY A 19 -7.07 -2.73 -11.02
C GLY A 19 -6.38 -1.90 -9.94
N THR A 20 -5.91 -0.71 -10.30
CA THR A 20 -5.07 0.17 -9.46
C THR A 20 -5.53 0.30 -7.99
N GLY A 21 -6.83 0.18 -7.71
CA GLY A 21 -7.37 0.19 -6.33
C GLY A 21 -6.95 -0.98 -5.43
N GLY A 22 -6.48 -2.10 -5.98
CA GLY A 22 -5.96 -3.23 -5.19
C GLY A 22 -4.58 -2.98 -4.61
N SER A 23 -3.77 -2.12 -5.24
CA SER A 23 -2.39 -1.84 -4.81
C SER A 23 -2.37 -0.97 -3.56
N LYS A 24 -3.22 0.06 -3.52
CA LYS A 24 -3.48 0.85 -2.32
C LYS A 24 -3.93 -0.02 -1.15
N ALA A 25 -4.95 -0.85 -1.35
CA ALA A 25 -5.44 -1.75 -0.30
C ALA A 25 -4.37 -2.73 0.20
N SER A 26 -3.54 -3.25 -0.70
CA SER A 26 -2.42 -4.14 -0.35
C SER A 26 -1.35 -3.40 0.46
N MET A 27 -1.08 -2.16 0.12
CA MET A 27 -0.11 -1.30 0.80
C MET A 27 -0.58 -0.90 2.20
N VAL A 28 -1.85 -0.46 2.34
CA VAL A 28 -2.46 -0.17 3.64
C VAL A 28 -2.45 -1.42 4.52
N LYS A 29 -2.77 -2.58 3.93
CA LYS A 29 -2.75 -3.85 4.64
C LYS A 29 -1.34 -4.24 5.09
N ALA A 30 -0.33 -4.14 4.23
CA ALA A 30 1.06 -4.47 4.60
C ALA A 30 1.58 -3.54 5.73
N CYS A 31 1.29 -2.24 5.62
CA CYS A 31 1.66 -1.26 6.64
C CYS A 31 0.95 -1.51 7.98
N THR A 32 -0.34 -1.83 7.97
CA THR A 32 -1.07 -2.18 9.22
C THR A 32 -0.62 -3.53 9.80
N ASP A 33 -0.26 -4.50 8.97
CA ASP A 33 0.30 -5.79 9.41
C ASP A 33 1.67 -5.61 10.09
N ALA A 34 2.44 -4.60 9.64
CA ALA A 34 3.70 -4.19 10.27
C ALA A 34 3.52 -3.49 11.64
N GLY A 35 2.28 -3.20 12.05
CA GLY A 35 1.96 -2.61 13.35
C GLY A 35 1.66 -1.11 13.33
N GLU A 36 1.61 -0.49 12.15
CA GLU A 36 1.27 0.92 11.99
C GLU A 36 -0.25 1.15 12.00
N ASP A 37 -0.66 2.39 12.29
CA ASP A 37 -2.07 2.76 12.41
C ASP A 37 -2.79 2.79 11.05
N GLN A 38 -4.03 2.30 10.98
CA GLN A 38 -4.78 2.20 9.72
C GLN A 38 -4.96 3.57 9.04
N ALA A 39 -5.19 4.63 9.83
CA ALA A 39 -5.32 5.98 9.32
C ALA A 39 -4.00 6.48 8.70
N MET A 40 -2.88 6.20 9.36
CA MET A 40 -1.55 6.58 8.88
C MET A 40 -1.18 5.82 7.60
N CYS A 41 -1.40 4.50 7.58
CA CYS A 41 -1.18 3.67 6.40
C CYS A 41 -2.06 4.09 5.22
N THR A 42 -3.32 4.46 5.48
CA THR A 42 -4.22 4.97 4.44
C THR A 42 -3.75 6.31 3.91
N CYS A 43 -3.34 7.23 4.78
CA CYS A 43 -2.79 8.52 4.37
C CYS A 43 -1.55 8.36 3.49
N ILE A 44 -0.63 7.46 3.86
CA ILE A 44 0.58 7.22 3.06
C ILE A 44 0.21 6.62 1.70
N ALA A 45 -0.71 5.67 1.67
CA ALA A 45 -1.15 5.06 0.42
C ALA A 45 -1.91 6.04 -0.50
N ASP A 46 -2.69 6.96 0.07
CA ASP A 46 -3.38 8.02 -0.67
C ASP A 46 -2.36 9.02 -1.24
N GLY A 47 -1.48 9.56 -0.39
CA GLY A 47 -0.49 10.54 -0.81
C GLY A 47 0.49 9.99 -1.84
N LEU A 48 0.90 8.72 -1.74
CA LEU A 48 1.72 8.10 -2.77
C LEU A 48 0.96 7.87 -4.08
N GLU A 49 -0.33 7.55 -4.04
CA GLU A 49 -1.17 7.40 -5.24
C GLU A 49 -1.39 8.74 -5.95
N GLU A 50 -1.46 9.84 -5.20
CA GLU A 50 -1.61 11.20 -5.74
C GLU A 50 -0.29 11.78 -6.27
N ASN A 51 0.85 11.45 -5.64
CA ASN A 51 2.16 12.01 -6.01
C ASN A 51 2.93 11.16 -7.02
N LEU A 52 2.61 9.87 -7.16
CA LEU A 52 3.29 8.96 -8.07
C LEU A 52 2.36 8.51 -9.19
N ASP A 53 2.90 8.34 -10.40
CA ASP A 53 2.18 7.69 -11.47
C ASP A 53 1.79 6.25 -11.07
N ALA A 54 0.64 5.78 -11.57
CA ALA A 54 0.07 4.48 -11.20
C ALA A 54 1.06 3.31 -11.32
N LYS A 55 1.99 3.37 -12.29
CA LYS A 55 3.05 2.36 -12.48
C LYS A 55 4.06 2.37 -11.32
N THR A 56 4.52 3.54 -10.94
CA THR A 56 5.51 3.75 -9.88
C THR A 56 4.87 3.42 -8.52
N PHE A 57 3.64 3.87 -8.29
CA PHE A 57 2.83 3.49 -7.13
C PHE A 57 2.65 1.96 -7.01
N ASN A 58 2.31 1.27 -8.11
CA ASN A 58 2.17 -0.19 -8.11
C ASN A 58 3.47 -0.89 -7.72
N THR A 59 4.59 -0.34 -8.17
CA THR A 59 5.93 -0.89 -7.89
C THR A 59 6.26 -0.74 -6.41
N VAL A 60 5.98 0.43 -5.82
CA VAL A 60 6.18 0.67 -4.38
C VAL A 60 5.25 -0.20 -3.53
N ALA A 61 3.97 -0.31 -3.91
CA ALA A 61 3.02 -1.16 -3.21
C ALA A 61 3.44 -2.64 -3.24
N LYS A 62 3.99 -3.11 -4.37
CA LYS A 62 4.58 -4.46 -4.47
C LYS A 62 5.84 -4.60 -3.64
N ALA A 63 6.70 -3.59 -3.62
CA ALA A 63 7.92 -3.61 -2.81
C ALA A 63 7.59 -3.71 -1.31
N MET A 64 6.62 -2.94 -0.83
CA MET A 64 6.20 -3.00 0.58
C MET A 64 5.41 -4.26 0.95
N ALA A 65 4.74 -4.88 -0.02
CA ALA A 65 4.09 -6.18 0.18
C ALA A 65 5.05 -7.36 0.00
N ALA A 66 6.26 -7.13 -0.51
CA ALA A 66 7.27 -8.17 -0.66
C ALA A 66 7.91 -8.49 0.69
N ALA A 67 8.31 -9.75 0.89
CA ALA A 67 9.02 -10.17 2.09
C ALA A 67 10.31 -9.35 2.28
N GLU A 68 10.73 -9.16 3.54
CA GLU A 68 11.94 -8.40 3.92
C GLU A 68 13.11 -8.67 2.95
N GLY A 69 13.61 -7.61 2.30
CA GLY A 69 14.68 -7.64 1.31
C GLY A 69 14.21 -7.58 -0.15
N ALA A 70 13.16 -8.32 -0.53
CA ALA A 70 12.73 -8.39 -1.92
C ALA A 70 12.08 -7.09 -2.45
N GLY A 71 11.62 -6.21 -1.55
CA GLY A 71 11.12 -4.89 -1.92
C GLY A 71 12.23 -3.92 -2.29
N ASP A 72 13.41 -4.06 -1.68
CA ASP A 72 14.56 -3.20 -1.94
C ASP A 72 15.11 -3.48 -3.34
N ASP A 73 15.30 -4.76 -3.70
CA ASP A 73 15.69 -5.18 -5.06
C ASP A 73 14.78 -4.61 -6.16
N VAL A 74 13.47 -4.52 -5.88
CA VAL A 74 12.48 -3.99 -6.83
C VAL A 74 12.66 -2.49 -7.04
N ILE A 75 12.97 -1.74 -5.98
CA ILE A 75 13.24 -0.30 -6.07
C ILE A 75 14.64 -0.04 -6.65
N GLU A 76 15.66 -0.79 -6.23
CA GLU A 76 17.03 -0.69 -6.73
C GLU A 76 17.13 -1.01 -8.23
N SER A 77 16.27 -1.89 -8.73
CA SER A 77 16.18 -2.21 -10.17
C SER A 77 15.55 -1.09 -11.01
N LEU A 78 14.94 -0.07 -10.39
CA LEU A 78 14.40 1.08 -11.11
C LEU A 78 15.50 2.08 -11.50
N PRO A 79 15.31 2.89 -12.54
CA PRO A 79 16.24 3.96 -12.86
C PRO A 79 16.34 4.97 -11.69
N ALA A 80 17.52 5.57 -11.50
CA ALA A 80 17.81 6.47 -10.38
C ALA A 80 16.82 7.65 -10.26
N GLU A 81 16.26 8.12 -11.38
CA GLU A 81 15.23 9.17 -11.38
C GLU A 81 13.92 8.70 -10.72
N GLU A 82 13.49 7.46 -10.98
CA GLU A 82 12.32 6.86 -10.34
C GLU A 82 12.57 6.60 -8.85
N GLN A 83 13.75 6.10 -8.49
CA GLN A 83 14.14 5.91 -7.08
C GLN A 83 14.08 7.23 -6.30
N THR A 84 14.59 8.32 -6.90
CA THR A 84 14.57 9.65 -6.28
C THR A 84 13.14 10.16 -6.10
N LYS A 85 12.26 9.96 -7.10
CA LYS A 85 10.83 10.31 -7.00
C LYS A 85 10.13 9.53 -5.90
N ILE A 86 10.35 8.21 -5.83
CA ILE A 86 9.76 7.34 -4.81
C ILE A 86 10.20 7.79 -3.42
N MET A 87 11.49 7.98 -3.21
CA MET A 87 12.04 8.38 -1.90
C MET A 87 11.56 9.78 -1.50
N GLY A 88 11.51 10.72 -2.45
CA GLY A 88 10.97 12.06 -2.24
C GLY A 88 9.48 12.05 -1.90
N ALA A 89 8.68 11.26 -2.62
CA ALA A 89 7.26 11.12 -2.34
C ALA A 89 7.02 10.45 -0.98
N MET A 90 7.75 9.38 -0.64
CA MET A 90 7.61 8.69 0.63
C MET A 90 8.00 9.59 1.81
N MET A 91 9.05 10.40 1.67
CA MET A 91 9.46 11.36 2.68
C MET A 91 8.47 12.53 2.80
N SER A 92 8.00 13.08 1.67
CA SER A 92 7.03 14.18 1.66
C SER A 92 5.69 13.73 2.23
N VAL A 93 5.13 12.63 1.74
CA VAL A 93 3.86 12.06 2.18
C VAL A 93 3.97 11.57 3.61
N GLY A 94 5.05 10.89 4.00
CA GLY A 94 5.27 10.46 5.37
C GLY A 94 5.28 11.65 6.34
N MET A 95 5.92 12.76 5.95
CA MET A 95 5.90 13.99 6.73
C MET A 95 4.50 14.65 6.74
N SER A 96 3.80 14.70 5.60
CA SER A 96 2.42 15.19 5.53
C SER A 96 1.43 14.33 6.33
N CYS A 97 1.63 13.02 6.43
CA CYS A 97 0.77 12.14 7.21
C CYS A 97 1.12 12.13 8.69
N ALA A 98 2.40 12.32 9.05
CA ALA A 98 2.84 12.41 10.44
C ALA A 98 2.57 13.79 11.06
N PHE A 99 2.61 14.87 10.27
CA PHE A 99 2.47 16.25 10.75
C PHE A 99 1.26 17.00 10.21
N GLY A 100 0.64 16.55 9.11
CA GLY A 100 -0.49 17.20 8.44
C GLY A 100 -1.86 16.68 8.88
N GLY A 101 -1.97 16.20 10.13
CA GLY A 101 -3.25 16.02 10.79
C GLY A 101 -3.82 17.37 11.24
N GLU A 102 -4.26 18.20 10.28
CA GLU A 102 -5.12 19.38 10.49
C GLU A 102 -6.32 19.35 9.54
#